data_AF-A0A2N9NNT9-F1
#
_entry.id   AF-A0A2N9NNT9-F1
#
_cell.length_a   1.000
_cell.length_b   1.000
_cell.length_c   1.000
_cell.angle_alpha   90.00
_cell.angle_beta   90.00
_cell.angle_gamma   90.00
#
_symmetry.space_group_name_H-M   'P 1'
#
loop_
_entity.id
_entity.type
_entity.pdbx_description
1 polymer ?
#
loop_
_entity_poly.entity_id
_entity_poly.type
_entity_poly.pdbx_seq_one_letter_code
_entity_poly.pdbx_strand_id
1 'polypeptide(L)'
;MAGAAMKTLLLGFFAIAVAGCQTQRPIQHLDYSGGDGSSCQQAVVIAGASVREVGVLAQKLWLEQRYPGYRQTKDSLLTSNSRQFEMLELATLDGQTGSVYFDVTDWWQK
;
A
#
# COMPACT_ATOMS: atom_id res chain seq x y z
N MET A 1 -73.82 -2.65 -13.69
CA MET A 1 -73.51 -2.31 -15.10
C MET A 1 -72.19 -1.55 -15.12
N ALA A 2 -71.23 -2.03 -15.92
CA ALA A 2 -69.93 -1.43 -16.30
C ALA A 2 -68.97 -0.99 -15.14
N GLY A 3 -67.68 -1.32 -15.10
CA GLY A 3 -66.76 -1.74 -16.14
C GLY A 3 -65.63 -0.71 -16.31
N ALA A 4 -64.46 -1.02 -15.76
CA ALA A 4 -63.11 -0.52 -16.06
C ALA A 4 -62.67 0.90 -15.59
N ALA A 5 -61.80 0.91 -14.58
CA ALA A 5 -60.63 1.80 -14.43
C ALA A 5 -59.72 1.10 -13.40
N MET A 6 -58.43 0.83 -13.56
CA MET A 6 -57.38 1.25 -14.47
C MET A 6 -56.44 0.04 -14.54
N LYS A 7 -56.29 -0.58 -15.72
CA LYS A 7 -55.30 -1.66 -15.92
C LYS A 7 -53.91 -1.03 -15.78
N THR A 8 -53.13 -1.56 -14.85
CA THR A 8 -51.69 -1.33 -14.71
C THR A 8 -51.02 -1.46 -16.09
N LEU A 9 -50.48 -0.36 -16.62
CA LEU A 9 -49.54 -0.40 -17.72
C LEU A 9 -48.15 -0.06 -17.17
N LEU A 10 -47.32 -1.08 -17.06
CA LEU A 10 -45.86 -1.00 -16.89
C LEU A 10 -45.22 -0.29 -18.10
N LEU A 11 -43.95 0.14 -17.93
CA LEU A 11 -42.92 0.56 -18.91
C LEU A 11 -42.57 2.07 -18.81
N GLY A 12 -41.33 2.49 -18.56
CA GLY A 12 -40.07 1.75 -18.45
C GLY A 12 -38.85 2.67 -18.33
N PHE A 13 -37.70 2.00 -18.12
CA PHE A 13 -36.33 2.42 -18.39
C PHE A 13 -35.75 3.66 -17.68
N PHE A 14 -34.99 3.40 -16.61
CA PHE A 14 -33.55 3.72 -16.63
C PHE A 14 -32.80 2.85 -15.61
N ALA A 15 -32.76 1.53 -15.85
CA ALA A 15 -31.73 0.71 -15.24
C ALA A 15 -30.43 1.00 -16.00
N ILE A 16 -29.71 2.06 -15.60
CA ILE A 16 -28.30 2.22 -15.99
C ILE A 16 -27.57 1.06 -15.35
N ALA A 17 -27.42 -0.03 -16.11
CA ALA A 17 -26.42 -1.03 -15.81
C ALA A 17 -25.07 -0.32 -15.95
N VAL A 18 -24.56 0.20 -14.84
CA VAL A 18 -23.15 0.60 -14.73
C VAL A 18 -22.38 -0.72 -14.82
N ALA A 19 -22.11 -1.15 -16.04
CA ALA A 19 -21.07 -2.14 -16.31
C ALA A 19 -19.75 -1.45 -15.95
N GLY A 20 -19.45 -1.41 -14.66
CA GLY A 20 -18.11 -1.11 -14.19
C GLY A 20 -17.23 -2.18 -14.79
N CYS A 21 -16.43 -1.83 -15.79
CA CYS A 21 -15.24 -2.60 -16.11
C CYS A 21 -14.44 -2.67 -14.81
N GLN A 22 -14.60 -3.75 -14.06
CA GLN A 22 -13.69 -4.11 -13.00
C GLN A 22 -12.40 -4.48 -13.71
N THR A 23 -11.56 -3.48 -14.01
CA THR A 23 -10.20 -3.69 -14.47
C THR A 23 -9.56 -4.57 -13.42
N GLN A 24 -9.36 -5.84 -13.77
CA GLN A 24 -8.77 -6.84 -12.90
C GLN A 24 -7.38 -6.32 -12.54
N ARG A 25 -7.22 -5.82 -11.31
CA ARG A 25 -5.92 -5.31 -10.88
C ARG A 25 -4.99 -6.52 -10.86
N PRO A 26 -3.88 -6.51 -11.62
CA PRO A 26 -2.93 -7.60 -11.54
C PRO A 26 -2.49 -7.75 -10.08
N ILE A 27 -2.58 -8.99 -9.57
CA ILE A 27 -2.08 -9.30 -8.23
C ILE A 27 -0.57 -9.05 -8.29
N GLN A 28 -0.14 -8.06 -7.53
CA GLN A 28 1.26 -7.70 -7.45
C GLN A 28 1.97 -8.60 -6.44
N HIS A 29 3.01 -9.28 -6.91
CA HIS A 29 3.90 -10.03 -6.04
C HIS A 29 4.93 -9.08 -5.44
N LEU A 30 5.06 -9.08 -4.12
CA LEU A 30 6.04 -8.29 -3.39
C LEU A 30 7.00 -9.25 -2.68
N ASP A 31 8.29 -8.99 -2.83
CA ASP A 31 9.35 -9.78 -2.22
C ASP A 31 10.19 -8.91 -1.30
N TYR A 32 10.39 -9.39 -0.07
CA TYR A 32 11.26 -8.75 0.92
C TYR A 32 12.60 -9.48 0.95
N SER A 33 13.69 -8.74 0.85
CA SER A 33 15.06 -9.27 0.86
C SER A 33 16.03 -8.25 1.47
N GLY A 34 17.34 -8.48 1.36
CA GLY A 34 18.36 -7.60 1.94
C GLY A 34 18.69 -7.97 3.39
N GLY A 35 18.80 -6.96 4.26
CA GLY A 35 19.16 -7.11 5.67
C GLY A 35 17.98 -6.92 6.63
N ASP A 36 18.30 -6.59 7.89
CA ASP A 36 17.34 -6.41 8.99
C ASP A 36 16.84 -4.97 9.15
N GLY A 37 17.32 -4.05 8.33
CA GLY A 37 16.98 -2.64 8.36
C GLY A 37 17.75 -1.83 9.40
N SER A 38 18.78 -2.36 10.06
CA SER A 38 19.53 -1.62 11.10
C SER A 38 20.44 -0.49 10.58
N SER A 39 20.72 -0.47 9.27
CA SER A 39 21.56 0.52 8.60
C SER A 39 21.27 0.54 7.10
N CYS A 40 21.78 1.54 6.36
CA CYS A 40 21.68 1.54 4.88
C CYS A 40 22.33 0.30 4.23
N GLN A 41 23.41 -0.23 4.82
CA GLN A 41 24.08 -1.44 4.35
C GLN A 41 23.26 -2.70 4.60
N GLN A 42 22.48 -2.72 5.68
CA GLN A 42 21.56 -3.80 6.04
C GLN A 42 20.10 -3.45 5.70
N ALA A 43 19.86 -2.52 4.76
CA ALA A 43 18.52 -2.06 4.47
C ALA A 43 17.62 -3.21 3.98
N VAL A 44 16.34 -3.12 4.32
CA VAL A 44 15.32 -4.02 3.79
C VAL A 44 15.02 -3.62 2.35
N VAL A 45 15.11 -4.56 1.42
CA VAL A 45 14.81 -4.34 0.00
C VAL A 45 13.40 -4.85 -0.29
N ILE A 46 12.58 -4.00 -0.92
CA ILE A 46 11.23 -4.35 -1.36
C ILE A 46 11.22 -4.39 -2.89
N ALA A 47 11.18 -5.60 -3.45
CA ALA A 47 11.09 -5.83 -4.87
C ALA A 47 9.63 -6.01 -5.33
N GLY A 48 9.38 -5.75 -6.61
CA GLY A 48 8.07 -5.94 -7.22
C GLY A 48 7.10 -4.77 -7.06
N ALA A 49 7.43 -3.73 -6.28
CA ALA A 49 6.63 -2.50 -6.19
C ALA A 49 6.61 -1.73 -7.54
N SER A 50 5.40 -1.42 -8.01
CA SER A 50 5.12 -0.86 -9.33
C SER A 50 4.95 0.65 -9.30
N VAL A 51 4.53 1.18 -8.15
CA VAL A 51 4.34 2.60 -7.85
C VAL A 51 4.72 2.85 -6.39
N ARG A 52 5.05 4.10 -6.06
CA ARG A 52 5.46 4.50 -4.72
C ARG A 52 4.50 4.06 -3.62
N GLU A 53 3.19 4.19 -3.83
CA GLU A 53 2.17 3.88 -2.80
C GLU A 53 2.20 2.41 -2.39
N VAL A 54 2.46 1.51 -3.33
CA VAL A 54 2.60 0.08 -3.06
C VAL A 54 3.85 -0.16 -2.22
N GLY A 55 4.97 0.47 -2.56
CA GLY A 55 6.21 0.38 -1.79
C GLY A 55 6.03 0.85 -0.35
N VAL A 56 5.37 1.99 -0.14
CA VAL A 56 5.06 2.51 1.21
C VAL A 56 4.15 1.57 2.00
N LEU A 57 3.14 0.97 1.35
CA LEU A 57 2.29 -0.02 2.00
C LEU A 57 3.09 -1.26 2.41
N ALA A 58 3.98 -1.73 1.55
CA ALA A 58 4.85 -2.86 1.82
C ALA A 58 5.79 -2.60 3.01
N GLN A 59 6.37 -1.39 3.13
CA GLN A 59 7.16 -0.99 4.30
C GLN A 59 6.35 -1.12 5.59
N LYS A 60 5.11 -0.59 5.60
CA LYS A 60 4.22 -0.67 6.76
C LYS A 60 3.89 -2.11 7.15
N LEU A 61 3.62 -2.97 6.17
CA LEU A 61 3.33 -4.39 6.43
C LEU A 61 4.54 -5.12 7.02
N TRP A 62 5.74 -4.86 6.49
CA TRP A 62 6.96 -5.44 7.03
C TRP A 62 7.22 -4.98 8.47
N LEU A 63 7.02 -3.68 8.74
CA LEU A 63 7.16 -3.12 10.08
C LEU A 63 6.15 -3.68 11.07
N GLU A 64 4.88 -3.81 10.69
CA GLU A 64 3.85 -4.37 11.57
C GLU A 64 4.15 -5.83 11.92
N GLN A 65 4.67 -6.61 10.96
CA GLN A 65 5.09 -7.98 11.21
C GLN A 65 6.31 -8.06 12.14
N ARG A 66 7.26 -7.13 12.01
CA ARG A 66 8.53 -7.14 12.75
C ARG A 66 8.46 -6.48 14.13
N TYR A 67 7.67 -5.42 14.24
CA TYR A 67 7.48 -4.58 15.42
C TYR A 67 5.98 -4.34 15.65
N PRO A 68 5.19 -5.35 16.04
CA PRO A 68 3.74 -5.19 16.21
C PRO A 68 3.40 -4.04 17.16
N GLY A 69 2.46 -3.18 16.73
CA GLY A 69 2.03 -2.01 17.50
C GLY A 69 3.08 -0.89 17.64
N TYR A 70 4.10 -0.85 16.79
CA TYR A 70 5.04 0.27 16.75
C TYR A 70 4.34 1.60 16.45
N ARG A 71 4.98 2.70 16.85
CA ARG A 71 4.63 4.06 16.44
C ARG A 71 5.78 4.64 15.64
N GLN A 72 5.52 5.03 14.40
CA GLN A 72 6.47 5.85 13.63
C GLN A 72 6.56 7.26 14.23
N THR A 73 7.77 7.70 14.56
CA THR A 73 8.05 9.02 15.13
C THR A 73 8.58 10.00 14.08
N LYS A 74 9.29 9.50 13.06
CA LYS A 74 9.90 10.29 12.00
C LYS A 74 10.14 9.46 10.74
N ASP A 75 10.13 10.12 9.59
CA ASP A 75 10.58 9.60 8.30
C ASP A 75 11.62 10.53 7.68
N SER A 76 12.47 10.00 6.78
CA SER A 76 13.51 10.75 6.09
C SER A 76 14.02 9.96 4.87
N LEU A 77 13.99 10.62 3.71
CA LEU A 77 14.60 10.09 2.50
C LEU A 77 16.10 10.44 2.46
N LEU A 78 16.95 9.42 2.37
CA LEU A 78 18.39 9.55 2.25
C LEU A 78 18.85 9.15 0.85
N THR A 79 19.87 9.80 0.33
CA THR A 79 20.48 9.44 -0.96
C THR A 79 21.98 9.23 -0.77
N SER A 80 22.50 8.09 -1.23
CA SER A 80 23.93 7.76 -1.16
C SER A 80 24.31 6.82 -2.28
N ASN A 81 25.41 7.11 -2.99
CA ASN A 81 25.93 6.27 -4.08
C ASN A 81 24.84 5.83 -5.09
N SER A 82 24.01 6.78 -5.52
CA SER A 82 22.88 6.55 -6.45
C SER A 82 21.77 5.62 -5.94
N ARG A 83 21.79 5.26 -4.66
CA ARG A 83 20.69 4.56 -3.98
C ARG A 83 19.86 5.54 -3.16
N GLN A 84 18.57 5.25 -3.06
CA GLN A 84 17.63 5.99 -2.22
C GLN A 84 17.17 5.08 -1.08
N PHE A 85 17.23 5.60 0.15
CA PHE A 85 16.82 4.88 1.34
C PHE A 85 15.74 5.67 2.07
N GLU A 86 14.68 4.98 2.48
CA GLU A 86 13.73 5.53 3.44
C GLU A 86 14.17 5.12 4.85
N MET A 87 14.40 6.09 5.73
CA MET A 87 14.70 5.86 7.14
C MET A 87 13.47 6.19 7.97
N LEU A 88 12.95 5.20 8.68
CA LEU A 88 11.80 5.35 9.58
C LEU A 88 12.27 5.21 11.01
N GLU A 89 12.08 6.24 11.83
CA GLU A 89 12.29 6.18 13.26
C GLU A 89 11.01 5.67 13.93
N LEU A 90 11.16 4.68 14.81
CA LEU A 90 10.08 3.95 15.44
C LEU A 90 10.25 3.98 16.96
N ALA A 91 9.12 4.04 17.66
CA ALA A 91 9.00 3.67 19.06
C ALA A 91 8.24 2.34 19.15
N THR A 92 8.83 1.34 19.78
CA THR A 92 8.22 0.01 20.00
C THR A 92 7.40 -0.01 21.28
N LEU A 93 6.51 -0.99 21.43
CA LEU A 93 5.63 -1.11 22.59
C LEU A 93 6.37 -1.28 23.93
N ASP A 94 7.57 -1.87 23.91
CA ASP A 94 8.44 -2.01 25.08
C ASP A 94 9.23 -0.73 25.38
N GLY A 95 8.97 0.37 24.66
CA GLY A 95 9.54 1.69 24.89
C GLY A 95 10.91 1.92 24.26
N GLN A 96 11.41 0.98 23.46
CA GLN A 96 12.64 1.20 22.70
C GLN A 96 12.40 2.13 21.52
N THR A 97 13.43 2.87 21.15
CA THR A 97 13.41 3.72 19.95
C THR A 97 14.55 3.30 19.02
N GLY A 98 14.28 3.27 17.72
CA GLY A 98 15.31 2.94 16.73
C GLY A 98 14.89 3.30 15.31
N SER A 99 15.86 3.25 14.40
CA SER A 99 15.62 3.52 12.97
C SER A 99 15.62 2.23 12.17
N VAL A 100 14.73 2.14 11.18
CA VAL A 100 14.69 1.09 10.17
C VAL A 100 14.92 1.71 8.80
N TYR A 101 15.84 1.13 8.03
CA TYR A 101 16.19 1.58 6.69
C TYR A 101 15.63 0.63 5.64
N PHE A 102 14.94 1.19 4.65
CA PHE A 102 14.47 0.48 3.46
C PHE A 102 15.20 1.00 2.23
N ASP A 103 15.67 0.11 1.36
CA ASP A 103 16.11 0.51 0.03
C ASP A 103 14.88 0.69 -0.86
N VAL A 104 14.68 1.92 -1.31
CA VAL A 104 13.54 2.35 -2.13
C VAL A 104 13.96 2.71 -3.54
N THR A 105 15.22 2.47 -3.91
CA THR A 105 15.83 2.89 -5.19
C THR A 105 14.98 2.49 -6.39
N ASP A 106 14.44 1.27 -6.38
CA ASP A 106 13.74 0.70 -7.53
C ASP A 106 12.35 1.28 -7.77
N TRP A 107 11.75 1.96 -6.80
CA TRP A 107 10.33 2.33 -6.87
C TRP A 107 9.99 3.72 -6.33
N TRP A 108 10.92 4.42 -5.68
CA TRP A 108 10.63 5.72 -5.11
C TRP A 108 10.24 6.76 -6.17
N GLN A 109 10.86 6.73 -7.36
CA GLN A 109 10.57 7.67 -8.44
C GLN A 109 9.45 7.18 -9.39
N LYS A 110 8.85 6.03 -9.12
CA LYS A 110 7.75 5.48 -9.93
C LYS A 110 6.40 6.04 -9.51
#